data_AF-A0A6V7HH46-F1
#
_entry.id   AF-A0A6V7HH46-F1
#
_cell.length_a   1.000
_cell.length_b   1.000
_cell.length_c   1.000
_cell.angle_alpha   90.00
_cell.angle_beta   90.00
_cell.angle_gamma   90.00
#
_symmetry.space_group_name_H-M   'P 1'
#
loop_
_entity.id
_entity.type
_entity.pdbx_description
1 polymer ?
#
loop_
_entity_poly.entity_id
_entity_poly.type
_entity_poly.pdbx_seq_one_letter_code
_entity_poly.pdbx_strand_id
1 'polypeptide(L)'
;MESPEHGRSKILAVLVTWLLLAAVPGAIASYSVGVGRADTTGPVAEIVFMGYAKIDQKGSGLHLRTFSRAFIIDDGEERFVFVSVDSAMIGNGVRQTVLQNLANEFGDLYTEKNVMISATHSHSTPGGFMLHMLFDITTFGFVGQTFDAMVNGITKSIHRAHYAMVPARIFIAHGEVHGVNINRSPAAYLNNPKSERDKYKHDVDKMLTQVQFVGADDRPLGVINWFAIHPTSMNNTNHLVSSDNVGYASILFEKIMNNDSLPGKGSFVAAFASSNLGDVSPNTRGPKCEFSGNNCSEHYTCPGRKEMCFASGPGSDMFESTSIIANKIFKESW
;
A
#
# COMPACT_ATOMS: atom_id res chain seq x y z
N MET A 1 74.08 5.46 -13.93
CA MET A 1 74.05 5.40 -12.45
C MET A 1 72.76 6.09 -12.00
N GLU A 2 71.62 5.40 -12.18
CA GLU A 2 70.37 5.76 -11.52
C GLU A 2 70.17 4.68 -10.45
N SER A 3 69.96 5.11 -9.20
CA SER A 3 70.01 4.20 -8.05
C SER A 3 68.79 3.24 -8.05
N PRO A 4 68.97 1.95 -7.70
CA PRO A 4 67.90 0.96 -7.74
C PRO A 4 66.81 1.15 -6.65
N GLU A 5 66.99 2.11 -5.74
CA GLU A 5 66.11 2.29 -4.57
C GLU A 5 64.76 2.94 -4.90
N HIS A 6 64.69 3.73 -5.97
CA HIS A 6 63.48 4.49 -6.30
C HIS A 6 62.35 3.63 -6.89
N GLY A 7 62.68 2.47 -7.47
CA GLY A 7 61.69 1.54 -8.04
C GLY A 7 60.99 0.67 -6.96
N ARG A 8 61.70 0.28 -5.91
CA ARG A 8 61.16 -0.53 -4.81
C ARG A 8 60.15 0.23 -3.95
N SER A 9 60.39 1.53 -3.71
CA SER A 9 59.49 2.37 -2.91
C SER A 9 58.14 2.61 -3.59
N LYS A 10 58.12 2.77 -4.93
CA LYS A 10 56.87 2.93 -5.70
C LYS A 10 56.03 1.66 -5.76
N ILE A 11 56.65 0.49 -5.84
CA ILE A 11 55.95 -0.80 -5.84
C ILE A 11 55.35 -1.12 -4.46
N LEU A 12 56.08 -0.78 -3.38
CA LEU A 12 55.57 -0.94 -2.01
C LEU A 12 54.39 0.02 -1.72
N ALA A 13 54.45 1.26 -2.21
CA ALA A 13 53.37 2.24 -2.04
C ALA A 13 52.08 1.83 -2.77
N VAL A 14 52.19 1.21 -3.95
CA VAL A 14 51.03 0.71 -4.72
C VAL A 14 50.42 -0.54 -4.07
N LEU A 15 51.25 -1.44 -3.51
CA LEU A 15 50.74 -2.62 -2.79
C LEU A 15 50.05 -2.25 -1.48
N VAL A 16 50.54 -1.24 -0.75
CA VAL A 16 49.92 -0.74 0.49
C VAL A 16 48.60 -0.01 0.20
N THR A 17 48.49 0.72 -0.92
CA THR A 17 47.21 1.33 -1.33
C THR A 17 46.19 0.29 -1.82
N TRP A 18 46.61 -0.80 -2.46
CA TRP A 18 45.71 -1.92 -2.80
C TRP A 18 45.23 -2.70 -1.56
N LEU A 19 46.09 -2.89 -0.55
CA LEU A 19 45.70 -3.52 0.72
C LEU A 19 44.79 -2.62 1.58
N LEU A 20 44.92 -1.29 1.50
CA LEU A 20 44.03 -0.36 2.19
C LEU A 20 42.65 -0.21 1.51
N LEU A 21 42.55 -0.43 0.19
CA LEU A 21 41.27 -0.51 -0.52
C LEU A 21 40.53 -1.84 -0.28
N ALA A 22 41.23 -2.91 0.08
CA ALA A 22 40.63 -4.18 0.53
C ALA A 22 40.13 -4.14 1.99
N ALA A 23 40.48 -3.08 2.73
CA ALA A 23 40.13 -2.90 4.13
C ALA A 23 39.26 -1.64 4.37
N VAL A 24 38.46 -1.24 3.38
CA VAL A 24 37.24 -0.49 3.70
C VAL A 24 36.27 -1.54 4.25
N PRO A 25 35.90 -1.48 5.54
CA PRO A 25 34.71 -2.21 5.96
C PRO A 25 33.57 -1.55 5.19
N GLY A 26 33.19 -2.14 4.05
CA GLY A 26 31.87 -1.87 3.47
C GLY A 26 30.92 -2.12 4.62
N ALA A 27 30.26 -1.06 5.09
CA ALA A 27 29.51 -1.07 6.34
C ALA A 27 28.66 -2.35 6.41
N ILE A 28 29.05 -3.29 7.27
CA ILE A 28 28.32 -4.53 7.53
C ILE A 28 27.17 -4.17 8.48
N ALA A 29 26.29 -3.28 8.02
CA ALA A 29 24.97 -3.11 8.58
C ALA A 29 23.99 -3.59 7.51
N SER A 30 24.06 -4.90 7.20
CA SER A 30 23.04 -5.53 6.37
C SER A 30 21.85 -5.81 7.26
N TYR A 31 20.76 -5.08 7.07
CA TYR A 31 19.46 -5.45 7.64
C TYR A 31 19.14 -6.90 7.26
N SER A 32 18.46 -7.63 8.14
CA SER A 32 17.76 -8.84 7.73
C SER A 32 16.34 -8.46 7.36
N VAL A 33 15.95 -8.79 6.13
CA VAL A 33 14.62 -8.44 5.60
C VAL A 33 13.89 -9.70 5.18
N GLY A 34 12.66 -9.83 5.67
CA GLY A 34 11.72 -10.86 5.25
C GLY A 34 10.49 -10.26 4.62
N VAL A 35 10.02 -10.84 3.52
CA VAL A 35 8.78 -10.42 2.85
C VAL A 35 7.81 -11.58 2.75
N GLY A 36 6.52 -11.30 2.88
CA GLY A 36 5.50 -12.33 2.86
C GLY A 36 4.16 -11.79 2.37
N ARG A 37 3.45 -12.59 1.60
CA ARG A 37 2.08 -12.28 1.14
C ARG A 37 1.15 -13.42 1.51
N ALA A 38 -0.09 -13.11 1.89
CA ALA A 38 -1.14 -14.11 2.05
C ALA A 38 -2.51 -13.53 1.70
N ASP A 39 -3.44 -14.42 1.33
CA ASP A 39 -4.81 -14.06 0.96
C ASP A 39 -5.61 -13.67 2.21
N THR A 40 -6.37 -12.58 2.12
CA THR A 40 -7.28 -12.07 3.16
C THR A 40 -8.74 -12.02 2.67
N THR A 41 -9.02 -12.58 1.50
CA THR A 41 -10.34 -12.48 0.85
C THR A 41 -11.39 -13.19 1.70
N GLY A 42 -12.32 -12.39 2.24
CA GLY A 42 -13.50 -12.87 2.95
C GLY A 42 -14.60 -13.41 2.02
N PRO A 43 -15.85 -13.52 2.50
CA PRO A 43 -16.97 -13.93 1.66
C PRO A 43 -17.15 -12.97 0.47
N VAL A 44 -17.50 -13.49 -0.69
CA VAL A 44 -17.63 -12.70 -1.93
C VAL A 44 -19.09 -12.48 -2.36
N ALA A 45 -20.02 -13.13 -1.66
CA ALA A 45 -21.45 -13.10 -1.96
C ALA A 45 -22.25 -12.78 -0.69
N GLU A 46 -23.36 -12.06 -0.84
CA GLU A 46 -24.34 -11.73 0.20
C GLU A 46 -23.79 -10.96 1.42
N ILE A 47 -22.62 -10.35 1.26
CA ILE A 47 -21.96 -9.54 2.30
C ILE A 47 -21.91 -8.07 1.86
N VAL A 48 -22.27 -7.14 2.75
CA VAL A 48 -22.14 -5.71 2.46
C VAL A 48 -20.67 -5.33 2.46
N PHE A 49 -20.24 -4.56 1.46
CA PHE A 49 -18.87 -4.03 1.41
C PHE A 49 -18.68 -2.87 2.39
N MET A 50 -17.50 -2.82 2.98
CA MET A 50 -17.10 -1.76 3.90
C MET A 50 -16.55 -0.55 3.13
N GLY A 51 -16.93 0.66 3.53
CA GLY A 51 -16.42 1.91 2.96
C GLY A 51 -17.51 2.91 2.61
N TYR A 52 -18.36 2.60 1.62
CA TYR A 52 -19.40 3.52 1.13
C TYR A 52 -20.64 3.64 2.02
N ALA A 53 -20.77 2.81 3.06
CA ALA A 53 -21.93 2.78 3.96
C ALA A 53 -23.28 2.60 3.21
N LYS A 54 -23.27 1.86 2.09
CA LYS A 54 -24.44 1.60 1.26
C LYS A 54 -24.92 0.17 1.47
N ILE A 55 -26.06 0.03 2.15
CA ILE A 55 -26.64 -1.27 2.55
C ILE A 55 -26.91 -2.19 1.34
N ASP A 56 -27.21 -1.61 0.18
CA ASP A 56 -27.48 -2.36 -1.05
C ASP A 56 -26.20 -2.78 -1.79
N GLN A 57 -25.01 -2.28 -1.39
CA GLN A 57 -23.73 -2.69 -1.97
C GLN A 57 -23.29 -4.05 -1.41
N LYS A 58 -24.02 -5.09 -1.81
CA LYS A 58 -23.77 -6.48 -1.41
C LYS A 58 -22.91 -7.20 -2.46
N GLY A 59 -21.90 -7.92 -2.01
CA GLY A 59 -21.06 -8.76 -2.86
C GLY A 59 -21.87 -9.79 -3.63
N SER A 60 -21.46 -10.04 -4.87
CA SER A 60 -22.02 -11.05 -5.78
C SER A 60 -20.93 -11.78 -6.59
N GLY A 61 -19.67 -11.59 -6.23
CA GLY A 61 -18.54 -12.13 -6.97
C GLY A 61 -17.21 -11.50 -6.61
N LEU A 62 -16.20 -11.83 -7.41
CA LEU A 62 -14.81 -11.47 -7.19
C LEU A 62 -14.24 -10.86 -8.48
N HIS A 63 -13.64 -9.67 -8.35
CA HIS A 63 -12.83 -9.05 -9.38
C HIS A 63 -11.35 -9.31 -9.11
N LEU A 64 -10.85 -8.83 -7.95
CA LEU A 64 -9.48 -9.02 -7.49
C LEU A 64 -9.51 -9.55 -6.06
N ARG A 65 -8.63 -10.52 -5.77
CA ARG A 65 -8.39 -10.95 -4.38
C ARG A 65 -7.77 -9.82 -3.57
N THR A 66 -8.00 -9.89 -2.27
CA THR A 66 -7.35 -9.03 -1.28
C THR A 66 -6.18 -9.78 -0.65
N PHE A 67 -5.06 -9.09 -0.44
CA PHE A 67 -3.89 -9.67 0.18
C PHE A 67 -3.42 -8.87 1.39
N SER A 68 -2.84 -9.57 2.35
CA SER A 68 -1.94 -9.02 3.35
C SER A 68 -0.49 -9.15 2.84
N ARG A 69 0.26 -8.06 2.88
CA ARG A 69 1.67 -7.97 2.46
C ARG A 69 2.51 -7.47 3.63
N ALA A 70 3.33 -8.36 4.18
CA ALA A 70 4.17 -8.12 5.35
C ALA A 70 5.63 -7.94 4.96
N PHE A 71 6.29 -7.00 5.63
CA PHE A 71 7.70 -6.65 5.50
C PHE A 71 8.28 -6.61 6.91
N ILE A 72 9.22 -7.50 7.17
CA ILE A 72 9.97 -7.57 8.43
C ILE A 72 11.34 -6.98 8.17
N ILE A 73 11.75 -6.02 8.99
CA ILE A 73 13.04 -5.37 8.93
C ILE A 73 13.68 -5.55 10.31
N ASP A 74 14.90 -6.08 10.33
CA ASP A 74 15.67 -6.36 11.53
C ASP A 74 17.08 -5.81 11.35
N ASP A 75 17.54 -4.96 12.27
CA ASP A 75 18.88 -4.35 12.23
C ASP A 75 19.92 -5.10 13.07
N GLY A 76 19.53 -6.23 13.67
CA GLY A 76 20.34 -7.03 14.59
C GLY A 76 20.09 -6.73 16.08
N GLU A 77 19.45 -5.59 16.39
CA GLU A 77 19.07 -5.21 17.75
C GLU A 77 17.54 -5.22 17.91
N GLU A 78 16.84 -4.59 16.98
CA GLU A 78 15.39 -4.41 16.98
C GLU A 78 14.78 -4.94 15.68
N ARG A 79 13.55 -5.46 15.81
CA ARG A 79 12.78 -5.97 14.68
C ARG A 79 11.48 -5.21 14.56
N PHE A 80 11.19 -4.71 13.36
CA PHE A 80 9.94 -4.05 13.01
C PHE A 80 9.18 -4.81 11.92
N VAL A 81 7.85 -4.82 12.03
CA VAL A 81 6.95 -5.42 11.05
C VAL A 81 5.98 -4.37 10.54
N PHE A 82 6.01 -4.12 9.23
CA PHE A 82 4.97 -3.37 8.54
C PHE A 82 4.12 -4.31 7.69
N VAL A 83 2.80 -4.18 7.80
CA VAL A 83 1.84 -4.93 7.01
C VAL A 83 0.91 -3.98 6.28
N SER A 84 0.79 -4.12 4.96
CA SER A 84 -0.24 -3.47 4.14
C SER A 84 -1.29 -4.49 3.75
N VAL A 85 -2.55 -4.22 4.07
CA VAL A 85 -3.67 -5.12 3.86
C VAL A 85 -4.67 -4.51 2.89
N ASP A 86 -5.05 -5.26 1.87
CA ASP A 86 -6.14 -4.88 0.97
C ASP A 86 -7.49 -4.96 1.71
N SER A 87 -7.86 -3.89 2.40
CA SER A 87 -9.12 -3.75 3.16
C SER A 87 -9.52 -2.28 3.26
N ALA A 88 -10.76 -2.02 3.68
CA ALA A 88 -11.23 -0.65 3.96
C ALA A 88 -10.52 -0.01 5.16
N MET A 89 -10.31 -0.76 6.23
CA MET A 89 -9.60 -0.31 7.44
C MET A 89 -9.10 -1.54 8.22
N ILE A 90 -8.35 -1.31 9.31
CA ILE A 90 -8.00 -2.34 10.28
C ILE A 90 -8.75 -2.07 11.58
N GLY A 91 -9.61 -3.01 11.98
CA GLY A 91 -10.30 -2.95 13.26
C GLY A 91 -9.35 -3.26 14.43
N ASN A 92 -9.62 -2.68 15.61
CA ASN A 92 -8.80 -2.95 16.80
C ASN A 92 -8.82 -4.45 17.18
N GLY A 93 -9.98 -5.10 17.08
CA GLY A 93 -10.10 -6.54 17.32
C GLY A 93 -9.22 -7.37 16.38
N VAL A 94 -9.14 -7.01 15.10
CA VAL A 94 -8.26 -7.68 14.13
C VAL A 94 -6.80 -7.56 14.58
N ARG A 95 -6.34 -6.35 14.94
CA ARG A 95 -4.97 -6.15 15.42
C ARG A 95 -4.67 -6.98 16.67
N GLN A 96 -5.56 -6.96 17.65
CA GLN A 96 -5.39 -7.71 18.91
C GLN A 96 -5.31 -9.21 18.66
N THR A 97 -6.20 -9.78 17.86
CA THR A 97 -6.19 -11.23 17.57
C THR A 97 -4.96 -11.63 16.74
N VAL A 98 -4.52 -10.79 15.80
CA VAL A 98 -3.26 -11.04 15.08
C VAL A 98 -2.07 -11.09 16.04
N LEU A 99 -1.96 -10.13 16.97
CA LEU A 99 -0.89 -10.12 17.98
C LEU A 99 -0.95 -11.32 18.92
N GLN A 100 -2.14 -11.74 19.34
CA GLN A 100 -2.32 -12.97 20.13
C GLN A 100 -1.84 -14.22 19.37
N ASN A 101 -2.20 -14.33 18.09
CA ASN A 101 -1.74 -15.45 17.25
C ASN A 101 -0.22 -15.45 17.09
N LEU A 102 0.39 -14.28 16.88
CA LEU A 102 1.85 -14.15 16.79
C LEU A 102 2.53 -14.46 18.12
N ALA A 103 1.95 -14.04 19.26
CA ALA A 103 2.50 -14.35 20.58
C ALA A 103 2.46 -15.85 20.89
N ASN A 104 1.39 -16.54 20.48
CA ASN A 104 1.29 -17.99 20.63
C ASN A 104 2.36 -18.75 19.83
N GLU A 105 2.82 -18.19 18.71
CA GLU A 105 3.79 -18.85 17.83
C GLU A 105 5.24 -18.41 18.09
N PHE A 106 5.45 -17.12 18.35
CA PHE A 106 6.77 -16.48 18.41
C PHE A 106 7.10 -15.84 19.77
N GLY A 107 6.25 -16.02 20.79
CA GLY A 107 6.41 -15.39 22.10
C GLY A 107 6.40 -13.86 22.01
N ASP A 108 7.29 -13.20 22.75
CA ASP A 108 7.33 -11.74 22.85
C ASP A 108 8.04 -11.04 21.66
N LEU A 109 8.32 -11.77 20.58
CA LEU A 109 9.05 -11.22 19.42
C LEU A 109 8.24 -10.18 18.64
N TYR A 110 6.91 -10.36 18.59
CA TYR A 110 5.99 -9.49 17.86
C TYR A 110 4.93 -8.93 18.80
N THR A 111 5.03 -7.65 19.10
CA THR A 111 4.21 -6.95 20.10
C THR A 111 3.56 -5.70 19.51
N GLU A 112 2.74 -5.03 20.32
CA GLU A 112 2.14 -3.75 19.96
C GLU A 112 3.17 -2.67 19.61
N LYS A 113 4.41 -2.78 20.12
CA LYS A 113 5.48 -1.80 19.92
C LYS A 113 6.09 -1.85 18.52
N ASN A 114 6.14 -3.04 17.92
CA ASN A 114 6.91 -3.27 16.71
C ASN A 114 6.11 -3.87 15.54
N VAL A 115 4.80 -4.10 15.71
CA VAL A 115 3.90 -4.54 14.62
C VAL A 115 2.93 -3.42 14.24
N MET A 116 3.08 -2.94 13.00
CA MET A 116 2.18 -1.98 12.36
C MET A 116 1.37 -2.68 11.26
N ILE A 117 0.03 -2.59 11.35
CA ILE A 117 -0.89 -3.12 10.35
C ILE A 117 -1.67 -1.94 9.77
N SER A 118 -1.51 -1.69 8.47
CA SER A 118 -2.16 -0.63 7.72
C SER A 118 -3.09 -1.22 6.66
N ALA A 119 -4.23 -0.57 6.46
CA ALA A 119 -5.14 -0.89 5.36
C ALA A 119 -4.85 0.00 4.15
N THR A 120 -5.00 -0.54 2.94
CA THR A 120 -4.94 0.25 1.71
C THR A 120 -6.09 1.24 1.56
N HIS A 121 -7.21 0.98 2.26
CA HIS A 121 -8.48 1.72 2.20
C HIS A 121 -9.34 1.39 0.97
N SER A 122 -9.38 0.14 0.51
CA SER A 122 -10.31 -0.28 -0.55
C SER A 122 -11.77 -0.29 -0.07
N HIS A 123 -12.65 0.37 -0.81
CA HIS A 123 -14.11 0.40 -0.54
C HIS A 123 -14.87 -0.75 -1.22
N SER A 124 -14.15 -1.75 -1.75
CA SER A 124 -14.71 -2.92 -2.43
C SER A 124 -14.34 -4.23 -1.74
N THR A 125 -14.23 -4.22 -0.41
CA THR A 125 -13.88 -5.39 0.41
C THR A 125 -15.00 -5.76 1.38
N PRO A 126 -15.19 -7.04 1.74
CA PRO A 126 -16.24 -7.47 2.68
C PRO A 126 -16.15 -6.75 4.03
N GLY A 127 -17.30 -6.37 4.60
CA GLY A 127 -17.39 -5.70 5.90
C GLY A 127 -17.67 -6.64 7.10
N GLY A 128 -18.05 -6.04 8.23
CA GLY A 128 -18.46 -6.75 9.45
C GLY A 128 -17.31 -7.23 10.34
N PHE A 129 -16.23 -6.46 10.46
CA PHE A 129 -15.03 -6.87 11.20
C PHE A 129 -14.55 -5.81 12.23
N MET A 130 -15.32 -4.74 12.44
CA MET A 130 -14.87 -3.61 13.25
C MET A 130 -15.12 -3.78 14.75
N LEU A 131 -16.06 -4.66 15.14
CA LEU A 131 -16.49 -4.89 16.53
C LEU A 131 -17.01 -3.60 17.19
N HIS A 132 -17.61 -2.72 16.39
CA HIS A 132 -18.15 -1.46 16.87
C HIS A 132 -19.41 -1.10 16.10
N MET A 133 -20.50 -0.88 16.83
CA MET A 133 -21.85 -0.68 16.28
C MET A 133 -21.87 0.37 15.17
N LEU A 134 -21.23 1.54 15.37
CA LEU A 134 -21.21 2.62 14.38
C LEU A 134 -20.69 2.16 13.00
N PHE A 135 -19.69 1.29 12.97
CA PHE A 135 -19.06 0.87 11.73
C PHE A 135 -19.75 -0.36 11.12
N ASP A 136 -20.24 -1.28 11.96
CA ASP A 136 -20.85 -2.53 11.51
C ASP A 136 -22.38 -2.44 11.27
N ILE A 137 -23.03 -1.31 11.60
CA ILE A 137 -24.50 -1.18 11.40
C ILE A 137 -24.92 -1.39 9.94
N THR A 138 -24.10 -0.92 8.99
CA THR A 138 -24.39 -1.06 7.55
C THR A 138 -24.16 -2.47 7.04
N THR A 139 -23.36 -3.28 7.76
CA THR A 139 -23.11 -4.69 7.47
C THR A 139 -24.00 -5.63 8.26
N PHE A 140 -24.99 -5.08 8.97
CA PHE A 140 -25.89 -5.82 9.88
C PHE A 140 -25.17 -6.56 11.02
N GLY A 141 -24.02 -6.02 11.44
CA GLY A 141 -23.23 -6.55 12.56
C GLY A 141 -21.96 -7.27 12.13
N PHE A 142 -21.48 -8.11 13.05
CA PHE A 142 -20.22 -8.84 12.93
C PHE A 142 -20.35 -10.07 12.02
N VAL A 143 -19.37 -10.24 11.14
CA VAL A 143 -19.27 -11.35 10.19
C VAL A 143 -17.96 -12.09 10.46
N GLY A 144 -18.05 -13.19 11.22
CA GLY A 144 -16.90 -13.99 11.63
C GLY A 144 -16.04 -14.46 10.46
N GLN A 145 -16.65 -14.83 9.32
CA GLN A 145 -15.91 -15.26 8.13
C GLN A 145 -14.98 -14.17 7.56
N THR A 146 -15.43 -12.91 7.56
CA THR A 146 -14.59 -11.78 7.11
C THR A 146 -13.45 -11.54 8.11
N PHE A 147 -13.78 -11.53 9.40
CA PHE A 147 -12.82 -11.31 10.47
C PHE A 147 -11.72 -12.39 10.47
N ASP A 148 -12.11 -13.66 10.44
CA ASP A 148 -11.20 -14.80 10.45
C ASP A 148 -10.32 -14.82 9.21
N ALA A 149 -10.86 -14.55 8.02
CA ALA A 149 -10.08 -14.47 6.79
C ALA A 149 -9.01 -13.38 6.88
N MET A 150 -9.36 -12.22 7.43
CA MET A 150 -8.43 -11.10 7.60
C MET A 150 -7.34 -11.44 8.63
N VAL A 151 -7.71 -11.91 9.82
CA VAL A 151 -6.76 -12.29 10.89
C VAL A 151 -5.81 -13.39 10.40
N ASN A 152 -6.36 -14.48 9.84
CA ASN A 152 -5.55 -15.61 9.37
C ASN A 152 -4.62 -15.20 8.22
N GLY A 153 -5.10 -14.39 7.28
CA GLY A 153 -4.28 -13.87 6.19
C GLY A 153 -3.15 -12.98 6.68
N ILE A 154 -3.41 -12.07 7.63
CA ILE A 154 -2.38 -11.20 8.20
C ILE A 154 -1.33 -12.03 8.95
N THR A 155 -1.73 -12.87 9.90
CA THR A 155 -0.81 -13.74 10.65
C THR A 155 0.04 -14.59 9.69
N LYS A 156 -0.57 -15.18 8.67
CA LYS A 156 0.13 -16.01 7.68
C LYS A 156 1.12 -15.23 6.82
N SER A 157 0.83 -13.98 6.47
CA SER A 157 1.78 -13.13 5.73
C SER A 157 3.01 -12.81 6.57
N ILE A 158 2.84 -12.53 7.86
CA ILE A 158 3.94 -12.28 8.80
C ILE A 158 4.76 -13.55 9.04
N HIS A 159 4.11 -14.70 9.26
CA HIS A 159 4.77 -15.99 9.33
C HIS A 159 5.63 -16.25 8.08
N ARG A 160 5.07 -16.02 6.88
CA ARG A 160 5.83 -16.20 5.63
C ARG A 160 7.04 -15.28 5.55
N ALA A 161 6.90 -14.02 5.97
CA ALA A 161 7.99 -13.07 6.02
C ALA A 161 9.07 -13.50 7.02
N HIS A 162 8.68 -13.98 8.21
CA HIS A 162 9.61 -14.43 9.26
C HIS A 162 10.56 -15.52 8.76
N TYR A 163 10.03 -16.54 8.09
CA TYR A 163 10.84 -17.64 7.57
C TYR A 163 11.50 -17.35 6.21
N ALA A 164 11.26 -16.18 5.63
CA ALA A 164 11.86 -15.72 4.38
C ALA A 164 12.94 -14.65 4.59
N MET A 165 13.34 -14.40 5.83
CA MET A 165 14.34 -13.38 6.14
C MET A 165 15.71 -13.73 5.56
N VAL A 166 16.33 -12.74 4.90
CA VAL A 166 17.69 -12.82 4.37
C VAL A 166 18.42 -11.50 4.59
N PRO A 167 19.78 -11.50 4.65
CA PRO A 167 20.55 -10.26 4.61
C PRO A 167 20.19 -9.43 3.38
N ALA A 168 19.98 -8.13 3.57
CA ALA A 168 19.47 -7.22 2.56
C ALA A 168 19.93 -5.77 2.78
N ARG A 169 19.74 -4.97 1.73
CA ARG A 169 19.91 -3.52 1.70
C ARG A 169 18.55 -2.87 1.48
N ILE A 170 18.39 -1.68 2.03
CA ILE A 170 17.17 -0.88 1.93
C ILE A 170 17.50 0.42 1.18
N PHE A 171 16.69 0.76 0.18
CA PHE A 171 16.82 2.00 -0.58
C PHE A 171 15.53 2.81 -0.50
N ILE A 172 15.65 4.14 -0.51
CA ILE A 172 14.51 5.05 -0.53
C ILE A 172 14.57 5.88 -1.81
N ALA A 173 13.47 5.91 -2.54
CA ALA A 173 13.30 6.68 -3.75
C ALA A 173 12.03 7.55 -3.68
N HIS A 174 12.02 8.63 -4.45
CA HIS A 174 10.88 9.55 -4.55
C HIS A 174 10.56 9.80 -6.02
N GLY A 175 9.27 9.84 -6.36
CA GLY A 175 8.75 10.20 -7.68
C GLY A 175 7.51 11.08 -7.56
N GLU A 176 7.12 11.78 -8.63
CA GLU A 176 5.89 12.58 -8.65
C GLU A 176 4.84 11.94 -9.58
N VAL A 177 3.71 11.52 -9.01
CA VAL A 177 2.61 10.92 -9.77
C VAL A 177 1.57 11.98 -10.13
N HIS A 178 1.43 12.25 -11.43
CA HIS A 178 0.51 13.27 -11.95
C HIS A 178 -0.75 12.68 -12.60
N GLY A 179 -1.85 13.44 -12.56
CA GLY A 179 -3.09 13.09 -13.26
C GLY A 179 -3.79 11.82 -12.76
N VAL A 180 -3.56 11.44 -11.50
CA VAL A 180 -4.22 10.31 -10.81
C VAL A 180 -5.13 10.73 -9.67
N ASN A 181 -4.89 11.90 -9.07
CA ASN A 181 -5.65 12.37 -7.91
C ASN A 181 -6.04 13.85 -8.00
N ILE A 182 -7.18 14.18 -7.36
CA ILE A 182 -7.70 15.55 -7.16
C ILE A 182 -8.12 15.73 -5.71
N ASN A 183 -8.14 16.98 -5.21
CA ASN A 183 -8.74 17.29 -3.92
C ASN A 183 -10.28 17.24 -4.04
N ARG A 184 -10.95 16.48 -3.16
CA ARG A 184 -12.42 16.35 -3.12
C ARG A 184 -13.10 17.31 -2.14
N SER A 185 -12.30 18.15 -1.46
CA SER A 185 -12.72 19.18 -0.51
C SER A 185 -11.85 20.46 -0.62
N PRO A 186 -11.59 21.02 -1.83
CA PRO A 186 -10.69 22.17 -2.01
C PRO A 186 -11.09 23.40 -1.19
N ALA A 187 -12.39 23.64 -1.00
CA ALA A 187 -12.86 24.73 -0.14
C ALA A 187 -12.39 24.60 1.32
N ALA A 188 -12.31 23.37 1.84
CA ALA A 188 -11.78 23.12 3.18
C ALA A 188 -10.25 23.30 3.23
N TYR A 189 -9.53 22.86 2.19
CA TYR A 189 -8.09 23.12 2.06
C TYR A 189 -7.78 24.63 2.05
N LEU A 190 -8.64 25.44 1.42
CA LEU A 190 -8.55 26.90 1.40
C LEU A 190 -8.84 27.59 2.75
N ASN A 191 -9.20 26.84 3.78
CA ASN A 191 -9.26 27.39 5.14
C ASN A 191 -7.92 27.29 5.89
N ASN A 192 -6.94 26.53 5.37
CA ASN A 192 -5.58 26.48 5.93
C ASN A 192 -4.89 27.85 5.77
N PRO A 193 -4.02 28.28 6.71
CA PRO A 193 -3.31 29.55 6.62
C PRO A 193 -2.60 29.74 5.26
N LYS A 194 -2.73 30.93 4.65
CA LYS A 194 -2.11 31.20 3.34
C LYS A 194 -0.60 30.96 3.36
N SER A 195 0.08 31.38 4.44
CA SER A 195 1.52 31.18 4.62
C SER A 195 1.95 29.71 4.67
N GLU A 196 1.06 28.80 5.03
CA GLU A 196 1.29 27.37 4.95
C GLU A 196 1.05 26.86 3.53
N ARG A 197 -0.08 27.21 2.91
CA ARG A 197 -0.41 26.77 1.54
C ARG A 197 0.64 27.19 0.52
N ASP A 198 1.20 28.38 0.66
CA ASP A 198 2.25 28.91 -0.22
C ASP A 198 3.55 28.05 -0.21
N LYS A 199 3.71 27.13 0.76
CA LYS A 199 4.83 26.17 0.80
C LYS A 199 4.64 24.98 -0.14
N TYR A 200 3.41 24.74 -0.62
CA TYR A 200 3.06 23.56 -1.40
C TYR A 200 2.59 23.98 -2.81
N LYS A 201 2.95 23.17 -3.81
CA LYS A 201 2.55 23.42 -5.21
C LYS A 201 1.11 23.03 -5.53
N HIS A 202 0.58 22.08 -4.76
CA HIS A 202 -0.69 21.42 -5.01
C HIS A 202 -1.50 21.31 -3.72
N ASP A 203 -2.82 21.15 -3.85
CA ASP A 203 -3.76 20.88 -2.77
C ASP A 203 -3.91 19.37 -2.48
N VAL A 204 -3.11 18.53 -3.14
CA VAL A 204 -2.96 17.10 -2.88
C VAL A 204 -1.50 16.72 -3.01
N ASP A 205 -1.07 15.72 -2.26
CA ASP A 205 0.29 15.21 -2.38
C ASP A 205 0.47 14.41 -3.68
N LYS A 206 1.49 14.82 -4.45
CA LYS A 206 1.92 14.16 -5.69
C LYS A 206 3.13 13.27 -5.49
N MET A 207 3.82 13.38 -4.36
CA MET A 207 5.03 12.62 -4.08
C MET A 207 4.67 11.18 -3.71
N LEU A 208 5.23 10.23 -4.45
CA LEU A 208 5.29 8.82 -4.11
C LEU A 208 6.64 8.55 -3.46
N THR A 209 6.63 7.97 -2.26
CA THR A 209 7.85 7.52 -1.57
C THR A 209 7.90 6.00 -1.65
N GLN A 210 8.99 5.48 -2.19
CA GLN A 210 9.22 4.04 -2.30
C GLN A 210 10.35 3.61 -1.36
N VAL A 211 10.12 2.54 -0.60
CA VAL A 211 11.16 1.79 0.10
C VAL A 211 11.37 0.47 -0.64
N GLN A 212 12.58 0.24 -1.13
CA GLN A 212 12.98 -0.96 -1.86
C GLN A 212 13.82 -1.87 -0.97
N PHE A 213 13.58 -3.18 -1.08
CA PHE A 213 14.33 -4.21 -0.38
C PHE A 213 15.05 -5.10 -1.39
N VAL A 214 16.38 -5.14 -1.30
CA VAL A 214 17.24 -5.91 -2.20
C VAL A 214 18.13 -6.83 -1.37
N GLY A 215 18.11 -8.13 -1.67
CA GLY A 215 18.96 -9.11 -1.01
C GLY A 215 20.45 -8.80 -1.17
N ALA A 216 21.27 -9.37 -0.28
CA ALA A 216 22.72 -9.32 -0.38
C ALA A 216 23.25 -10.02 -1.66
N ASP A 217 22.42 -10.88 -2.27
CA ASP A 217 22.65 -11.55 -3.55
C ASP A 217 22.08 -10.77 -4.75
N ASP A 218 21.81 -9.48 -4.58
CA ASP A 218 21.23 -8.56 -5.57
C ASP A 218 19.80 -8.94 -6.04
N ARG A 219 19.15 -9.92 -5.39
CA ARG A 219 17.77 -10.29 -5.75
C ARG A 219 16.77 -9.27 -5.19
N PRO A 220 15.84 -8.75 -6.00
CA PRO A 220 14.76 -7.90 -5.49
C PRO A 220 13.82 -8.73 -4.60
N LEU A 221 13.60 -8.28 -3.36
CA LEU A 221 12.74 -8.95 -2.39
C LEU A 221 11.33 -8.35 -2.39
N GLY A 222 11.25 -7.02 -2.38
CA GLY A 222 9.97 -6.35 -2.35
C GLY A 222 10.08 -4.84 -2.33
N VAL A 223 8.93 -4.18 -2.38
CA VAL A 223 8.80 -2.73 -2.30
C VAL A 223 7.57 -2.32 -1.49
N ILE A 224 7.67 -1.18 -0.80
CA ILE A 224 6.51 -0.47 -0.25
C ILE A 224 6.46 0.92 -0.90
N ASN A 225 5.32 1.26 -1.48
CA ASN A 225 5.05 2.55 -2.10
C ASN A 225 4.00 3.29 -1.27
N TRP A 226 4.35 4.42 -0.67
CA TRP A 226 3.38 5.31 -0.02
C TRP A 226 2.94 6.38 -1.00
N PHE A 227 1.63 6.50 -1.20
CA PHE A 227 1.04 7.52 -2.06
C PHE A 227 -0.36 7.90 -1.59
N ALA A 228 -0.69 9.19 -1.64
CA ALA A 228 -1.97 9.71 -1.19
C ALA A 228 -3.04 9.58 -2.30
N ILE A 229 -3.91 8.57 -2.19
CA ILE A 229 -5.08 8.41 -3.04
C ILE A 229 -6.11 7.49 -2.38
N HIS A 230 -7.40 7.85 -2.40
CA HIS A 230 -8.44 6.91 -2.02
C HIS A 230 -8.57 5.76 -3.04
N PRO A 231 -8.62 4.50 -2.60
CA PRO A 231 -9.04 3.38 -3.45
C PRO A 231 -10.57 3.30 -3.57
N THR A 232 -11.10 4.29 -4.30
CA THR A 232 -12.52 4.47 -4.63
C THR A 232 -12.74 4.64 -6.13
N SER A 233 -11.89 4.00 -6.94
CA SER A 233 -12.11 3.93 -8.40
C SER A 233 -13.28 3.00 -8.73
N MET A 234 -13.42 1.90 -8.00
CA MET A 234 -14.64 1.09 -7.96
C MET A 234 -15.68 1.80 -7.08
N ASN A 235 -16.75 2.30 -7.70
CA ASN A 235 -17.75 3.11 -7.00
C ASN A 235 -18.76 2.24 -6.20
N ASN A 236 -19.74 2.88 -5.56
CA ASN A 236 -20.74 2.20 -4.72
C ASN A 236 -21.82 1.41 -5.49
N THR A 237 -21.72 1.29 -6.82
CA THR A 237 -22.55 0.39 -7.63
C THR A 237 -21.79 -0.91 -7.99
N ASN A 238 -20.54 -1.05 -7.56
CA ASN A 238 -19.77 -2.28 -7.67
C ASN A 238 -20.28 -3.35 -6.68
N HIS A 239 -20.41 -4.58 -7.16
CA HIS A 239 -20.78 -5.76 -6.37
C HIS A 239 -19.71 -6.87 -6.39
N LEU A 240 -18.49 -6.59 -6.86
CA LEU A 240 -17.39 -7.54 -6.92
C LEU A 240 -16.29 -7.19 -5.92
N VAL A 241 -15.81 -8.16 -5.13
CA VAL A 241 -14.68 -7.93 -4.22
C VAL A 241 -13.46 -7.52 -5.04
N SER A 242 -12.81 -6.42 -4.63
CA SER A 242 -11.70 -5.81 -5.35
C SER A 242 -10.74 -5.10 -4.39
N SER A 243 -9.45 -5.21 -4.65
CA SER A 243 -8.41 -4.42 -3.98
C SER A 243 -8.21 -3.02 -4.60
N ASP A 244 -9.09 -2.64 -5.54
CA ASP A 244 -9.18 -1.32 -6.18
C ASP A 244 -7.87 -0.87 -6.86
N ASN A 245 -7.64 0.44 -7.00
CA ASN A 245 -6.55 0.99 -7.80
C ASN A 245 -5.15 0.67 -7.24
N VAL A 246 -4.90 0.88 -5.95
CA VAL A 246 -3.60 0.58 -5.30
C VAL A 246 -3.34 -0.91 -5.14
N GLY A 247 -4.39 -1.72 -4.93
CA GLY A 247 -4.29 -3.17 -4.92
C GLY A 247 -3.99 -3.73 -6.31
N TYR A 248 -4.59 -3.16 -7.34
CA TYR A 248 -4.27 -3.54 -8.72
C TYR A 248 -2.85 -3.10 -9.11
N ALA A 249 -2.39 -1.92 -8.69
CA ALA A 249 -1.00 -1.48 -8.87
C ALA A 249 -0.01 -2.46 -8.20
N SER A 250 -0.34 -2.94 -6.99
CA SER A 250 0.43 -3.98 -6.29
C SER A 250 0.51 -5.27 -7.11
N ILE A 251 -0.62 -5.74 -7.64
CA ILE A 251 -0.69 -6.95 -8.47
C ILE A 251 0.11 -6.79 -9.78
N LEU A 252 0.06 -5.63 -10.42
CA LEU A 252 0.84 -5.35 -11.64
C LEU A 252 2.34 -5.44 -11.38
N PHE A 253 2.81 -4.81 -10.30
CA PHE A 253 4.22 -4.87 -9.91
C PHE A 253 4.64 -6.31 -9.59
N GLU A 254 3.86 -7.01 -8.76
CA GLU A 254 4.12 -8.41 -8.41
C GLU A 254 4.14 -9.31 -9.64
N LYS A 255 3.24 -9.09 -10.61
CA LYS A 255 3.17 -9.89 -11.84
C LYS A 255 4.42 -9.72 -12.70
N ILE A 256 4.92 -8.49 -12.82
CA ILE A 256 6.13 -8.20 -13.62
C ILE A 256 7.38 -8.77 -12.95
N MET A 257 7.47 -8.72 -11.61
CA MET A 257 8.66 -9.18 -10.89
C MET A 257 8.71 -10.69 -10.66
N ASN A 258 7.56 -11.36 -10.63
CA ASN A 258 7.47 -12.79 -10.37
C ASN A 258 7.31 -13.64 -11.65
N ASN A 259 7.77 -13.16 -12.81
CA ASN A 259 7.82 -13.82 -14.14
C ASN A 259 7.11 -15.19 -14.24
N ASP A 260 6.00 -15.25 -14.96
CA ASP A 260 5.16 -16.45 -15.19
C ASP A 260 4.38 -16.98 -13.96
N SER A 261 4.49 -16.34 -12.79
CA SER A 261 3.65 -16.67 -11.64
C SER A 261 2.21 -16.19 -11.82
N LEU A 262 1.26 -17.02 -11.37
CA LEU A 262 -0.13 -16.59 -11.23
C LEU A 262 -0.26 -15.44 -10.21
N PRO A 263 -1.24 -14.52 -10.36
CA PRO A 263 -1.51 -13.48 -9.36
C PRO A 263 -1.61 -14.03 -7.94
N GLY A 264 -0.93 -13.40 -6.99
CA GLY A 264 -0.85 -13.86 -5.60
C GLY A 264 0.22 -14.93 -5.34
N LYS A 265 0.98 -15.37 -6.36
CA LYS A 265 2.14 -16.28 -6.26
C LYS A 265 3.46 -15.56 -6.56
N GLY A 266 4.58 -16.25 -6.32
CA GLY A 266 5.93 -15.68 -6.42
C GLY A 266 6.46 -15.10 -5.11
N SER A 267 7.78 -14.91 -5.05
CA SER A 267 8.52 -14.48 -3.86
C SER A 267 8.59 -12.96 -3.68
N PHE A 268 8.52 -12.19 -4.77
CA PHE A 268 8.52 -10.74 -4.71
C PHE A 268 7.17 -10.21 -4.21
N VAL A 269 7.22 -9.24 -3.30
CA VAL A 269 6.03 -8.62 -2.70
C VAL A 269 6.07 -7.11 -2.91
N ALA A 270 5.02 -6.55 -3.51
CA ALA A 270 4.88 -5.10 -3.68
C ALA A 270 3.62 -4.61 -2.99
N ALA A 271 3.75 -3.62 -2.10
CA ALA A 271 2.62 -2.96 -1.47
C ALA A 271 2.52 -1.51 -1.94
N PHE A 272 1.29 -1.06 -2.20
CA PHE A 272 0.95 0.36 -2.29
C PHE A 272 0.16 0.73 -1.04
N ALA A 273 0.87 1.31 -0.07
CA ALA A 273 0.37 1.66 1.24
C ALA A 273 -0.37 3.00 1.22
N SER A 274 -1.37 3.10 2.09
CA SER A 274 -2.07 4.35 2.34
C SER A 274 -1.15 5.40 2.96
N SER A 275 -1.36 6.65 2.57
CA SER A 275 -0.76 7.84 3.18
C SER A 275 -1.88 8.74 3.73
N ASN A 276 -1.71 10.07 3.67
CA ASN A 276 -2.68 11.12 3.97
C ASN A 276 -3.76 11.28 2.88
N LEU A 277 -4.55 10.23 2.64
CA LEU A 277 -5.53 10.19 1.55
C LEU A 277 -6.89 10.85 1.84
N GLY A 278 -7.09 11.47 3.01
CA GLY A 278 -8.39 11.90 3.54
C GLY A 278 -9.29 12.72 2.60
N ASP A 279 -8.73 13.67 1.87
CA ASP A 279 -9.41 14.54 0.90
C ASP A 279 -8.95 14.29 -0.54
N VAL A 280 -8.33 13.13 -0.81
CA VAL A 280 -7.71 12.83 -2.10
C VAL A 280 -8.48 11.76 -2.86
N SER A 281 -9.06 12.12 -4.00
CA SER A 281 -9.94 11.26 -4.81
C SER A 281 -9.26 10.79 -6.11
N PRO A 282 -9.46 9.53 -6.54
CA PRO A 282 -8.98 9.03 -7.83
C PRO A 282 -9.87 9.46 -9.01
N ASN A 283 -11.04 10.04 -8.72
CA ASN A 283 -12.06 10.37 -9.70
C ASN A 283 -11.77 11.72 -10.38
N THR A 284 -10.74 11.70 -11.22
CA THR A 284 -10.05 12.86 -11.80
C THR A 284 -10.87 13.71 -12.78
N ARG A 285 -12.06 13.26 -13.22
CA ARG A 285 -12.95 14.11 -14.05
C ARG A 285 -13.70 15.17 -13.23
N GLY A 286 -13.54 15.16 -11.91
CA GLY A 286 -14.16 16.11 -11.00
C GLY A 286 -15.66 15.88 -10.79
N PRO A 287 -16.26 16.56 -9.81
CA PRO A 287 -17.67 16.40 -9.47
C PRO A 287 -18.58 17.05 -10.52
N LYS A 288 -19.53 16.27 -11.02
CA LYS A 288 -20.56 16.70 -11.96
C LYS A 288 -21.94 16.22 -11.54
N CYS A 289 -22.94 16.96 -11.97
CA CYS A 289 -24.34 16.62 -11.81
C CYS A 289 -24.74 15.51 -12.80
N GLU A 290 -25.42 14.49 -12.29
CA GLU A 290 -25.73 13.23 -13.00
C GLU A 290 -26.41 13.40 -14.36
N PHE A 291 -27.40 14.30 -14.47
CA PHE A 291 -28.23 14.44 -15.66
C PHE A 291 -27.83 15.64 -16.52
N SER A 292 -27.51 16.76 -15.87
CA SER A 292 -27.17 18.03 -16.53
C SER A 292 -25.70 18.10 -16.95
N GLY A 293 -24.82 17.29 -16.35
CA GLY A 293 -23.38 17.33 -16.58
C GLY A 293 -22.69 18.59 -16.05
N ASN A 294 -23.43 19.48 -15.37
CA ASN A 294 -22.92 20.71 -14.80
C ASN A 294 -21.91 20.42 -13.69
N ASN A 295 -20.92 21.30 -13.55
CA ASN A 295 -19.96 21.22 -12.45
C ASN A 295 -20.69 21.51 -11.11
N CYS A 296 -20.47 20.67 -10.10
CA CYS A 296 -21.06 20.82 -8.76
C CYS A 296 -20.01 20.95 -7.64
N SER A 297 -18.78 21.35 -7.97
CA SER A 297 -17.67 21.48 -7.01
C SER A 297 -17.84 22.56 -5.94
N GLU A 298 -18.66 23.59 -6.17
CA GLU A 298 -18.82 24.70 -5.21
C GLU A 298 -19.64 24.30 -3.98
N HIS A 299 -20.72 23.54 -4.19
CA HIS A 299 -21.69 23.23 -3.14
C HIS A 299 -21.93 21.73 -2.95
N TYR A 300 -21.34 20.88 -3.79
CA TYR A 300 -21.62 19.43 -3.87
C TYR A 300 -23.11 19.10 -3.97
N THR A 301 -23.89 20.03 -4.54
CA THR A 301 -25.32 19.91 -4.78
C THR A 301 -25.62 20.25 -6.23
N CYS A 302 -26.73 19.71 -6.73
CA CYS A 302 -27.22 19.93 -8.08
C CYS A 302 -28.60 20.59 -8.04
N PRO A 303 -28.90 21.54 -8.94
CA PRO A 303 -30.16 22.26 -8.95
C PRO A 303 -31.35 21.39 -9.40
N GLY A 304 -31.09 20.29 -10.11
CA GLY A 304 -32.11 19.34 -10.56
C GLY A 304 -32.77 18.58 -9.40
N ARG A 305 -34.07 18.29 -9.53
CA ARG A 305 -34.81 17.55 -8.51
C ARG A 305 -34.27 16.11 -8.41
N LYS A 306 -33.68 15.77 -7.26
CA LYS A 306 -33.04 14.46 -6.96
C LYS A 306 -31.82 14.13 -7.83
N GLU A 307 -31.19 15.13 -8.45
CA GLU A 307 -29.95 14.93 -9.17
C GLU A 307 -28.79 14.84 -8.18
N MET A 308 -27.93 13.83 -8.36
CA MET A 308 -26.77 13.64 -7.48
C MET A 308 -25.52 14.31 -8.06
N CYS A 309 -24.71 14.88 -7.18
CA CYS A 309 -23.36 15.33 -7.51
C CYS A 309 -22.38 14.18 -7.28
N PHE A 310 -21.63 13.78 -8.31
CA PHE A 310 -20.65 12.69 -8.21
C PHE A 310 -19.41 12.96 -9.06
N ALA A 311 -18.27 12.41 -8.66
CA ALA A 311 -17.04 12.48 -9.44
C ALA A 311 -16.80 11.15 -10.17
N SER A 312 -16.33 11.23 -11.42
CA SER A 312 -16.00 10.06 -12.25
C SER A 312 -14.50 9.90 -12.45
N GLY A 313 -14.07 8.64 -12.59
CA GLY A 313 -12.72 8.29 -12.99
C GLY A 313 -12.42 8.58 -14.47
N PRO A 314 -11.17 8.38 -14.90
CA PRO A 314 -10.71 8.72 -16.25
C PRO A 314 -11.14 7.73 -17.36
N GLY A 315 -11.65 6.53 -17.02
CA GLY A 315 -12.07 5.51 -17.98
C GLY A 315 -13.52 5.63 -18.44
N SER A 316 -13.95 4.80 -19.39
CA SER A 316 -15.34 4.64 -19.83
C SER A 316 -16.23 4.05 -18.75
N ASP A 317 -15.64 3.22 -17.87
CA ASP A 317 -16.31 2.64 -16.71
C ASP A 317 -15.38 2.62 -15.48
N MET A 318 -15.86 2.03 -14.37
CA MET A 318 -15.11 1.94 -13.12
C MET A 318 -13.92 0.97 -13.18
N PHE A 319 -14.00 -0.09 -14.00
CA PHE A 319 -12.93 -1.08 -14.14
C PHE A 319 -11.77 -0.48 -14.93
N GLU A 320 -12.07 0.19 -16.05
CA GLU A 320 -11.08 0.91 -16.83
C GLU A 320 -10.51 2.09 -16.02
N SER A 321 -11.34 2.82 -15.27
CA SER A 321 -10.86 3.87 -14.35
C SER A 321 -9.87 3.31 -13.32
N THR A 322 -10.21 2.20 -12.67
CA THR A 322 -9.34 1.49 -11.73
C THR A 322 -8.02 1.10 -12.39
N SER A 323 -8.10 0.56 -13.61
CA SER A 323 -6.93 0.15 -14.39
C SER A 323 -6.03 1.32 -14.77
N ILE A 324 -6.59 2.42 -15.28
CA ILE A 324 -5.83 3.62 -15.67
C ILE A 324 -5.10 4.21 -14.46
N ILE A 325 -5.78 4.35 -13.32
CA ILE A 325 -5.17 4.89 -12.10
C ILE A 325 -4.07 3.96 -11.61
N ALA A 326 -4.32 2.66 -11.53
CA ALA A 326 -3.34 1.66 -11.10
C ALA A 326 -2.08 1.67 -11.98
N ASN A 327 -2.23 1.67 -13.31
CA ASN A 327 -1.10 1.67 -14.24
C ASN A 327 -0.27 2.95 -14.14
N LYS A 328 -0.88 4.12 -13.93
CA LYS A 328 -0.15 5.38 -13.78
C LYS A 328 0.69 5.39 -12.50
N ILE A 329 0.12 4.96 -11.37
CA ILE A 329 0.85 4.89 -10.10
C ILE A 329 1.96 3.83 -10.20
N PHE A 330 1.67 2.67 -10.78
CA PHE A 330 2.66 1.61 -11.01
C PHE A 330 3.82 2.08 -11.89
N LYS A 331 3.56 2.79 -12.99
CA LYS A 331 4.58 3.25 -13.92
C LYS A 331 5.60 4.21 -13.29
N GLU A 332 5.18 5.06 -12.36
CA GLU A 332 6.09 5.96 -11.64
C GLU A 332 6.91 5.21 -10.58
N SER A 333 6.42 4.06 -10.11
CA SER A 333 7.09 3.23 -9.11
C SER A 333 8.08 2.21 -9.69
N TRP A 334 8.07 2.00 -11.00
CA TRP A 334 8.90 1.01 -11.70
C TRP A 334 10.21 1.63 -12.19
#